data_AF-A0A1G2PZA4-F1
#
_entry.id   AF-A0A1G2PZA4-F1
#
_cell.length_a   1.000
_cell.length_b   1.000
_cell.length_c   1.000
_cell.angle_alpha   90.00
_cell.angle_beta   90.00
_cell.angle_gamma   90.00
#
_symmetry.space_group_name_H-M   'P 1'
#
loop_
_entity.id
_entity.type
_entity.pdbx_description
1 polymer ?
#
loop_
_entity_poly.entity_id
_entity_poly.type
_entity_poly.pdbx_seq_one_letter_code
_entity_poly.pdbx_strand_id
1 'polypeptide(L)'
;MRAFRAFAYGVCAVFFSAALFFVWGDYALAVEPRGHLDYAAPDAIFGWAYDADAPITPVVVHIYVDGVPTVALTANQHRGDLVTAGISPDPYHGFGWVPEGLSSGTHTIAAYAINIGPSTALGTGAGTNPLLPTQKTFGITSALPRGVLDIATPALVSGWVYDADAGAAAVEVHIYIDGVHRGTLLADDERSDLVAAGVASDAYHGFTWNPPTLSAGAHTVSAWAINAGGGGNPELHASPKTLTVSAGYSGVAYLENSVMRVGANLSWGGAMVELSHAGHNLVDEHDTGRLVQASFYDQNGSYVDHAGAWGWNPVQGGDKHNHGSRVISYTNDGTTMYVKTAMAQWNPDDKGGGVTQGVESEVVLETWYTLDPAIPERVTVRYRATTPGAFRQGDHELPALFAAPWLNRFVAYQGFSPWSRAPLTTPSFADFPNIAELHNLNEYWGAWVNEQDFGLAMYFPQHNRGTSANTYRIPRVTNYLRPGVFDALSSSQPLDITFHLVIGNIADARDIIYSIAGR
;
A
#
# COMPACT_ATOMS: atom_id res chain seq x y z
N MET A 1 -38.20 11.90 -116.88
CA MET A 1 -39.02 13.07 -117.25
C MET A 1 -39.14 13.99 -116.03
N ARG A 2 -38.70 15.24 -116.20
CA ARG A 2 -38.99 16.49 -115.44
C ARG A 2 -38.81 16.45 -113.90
N ALA A 3 -37.68 16.93 -113.37
CA ALA A 3 -37.33 18.34 -113.08
C ALA A 3 -38.04 18.85 -111.81
N PHE A 4 -37.33 19.27 -110.76
CA PHE A 4 -36.71 20.60 -110.70
C PHE A 4 -35.35 20.63 -110.00
N ARG A 5 -34.44 21.41 -110.60
CA ARG A 5 -33.14 21.83 -110.10
C ARG A 5 -33.30 23.11 -109.26
N ALA A 6 -32.44 23.29 -108.26
CA ALA A 6 -31.80 24.58 -107.98
C ALA A 6 -30.38 24.35 -107.40
N PHE A 7 -29.37 24.62 -108.24
CA PHE A 7 -27.98 24.98 -107.91
C PHE A 7 -27.97 26.40 -107.30
N ALA A 8 -27.02 26.96 -106.54
CA ALA A 8 -25.63 26.70 -106.10
C ALA A 8 -25.33 27.73 -104.96
N TYR A 9 -24.29 27.71 -104.13
CA TYR A 9 -22.83 27.76 -104.36
C TYR A 9 -22.05 27.47 -103.06
N GLY A 10 -20.72 27.21 -103.19
CA GLY A 10 -19.69 26.88 -102.18
C GLY A 10 -19.68 27.67 -100.86
N VAL A 11 -18.95 27.27 -99.81
CA VAL A 11 -17.55 26.79 -99.76
C VAL A 11 -17.28 25.99 -98.46
N CYS A 12 -16.34 25.05 -98.59
CA CYS A 12 -15.67 24.15 -97.65
C CYS A 12 -15.41 24.62 -96.20
N ALA A 13 -15.65 23.73 -95.22
CA ALA A 13 -14.77 23.52 -94.07
C ALA A 13 -14.85 22.06 -93.61
N VAL A 14 -13.72 21.35 -93.68
CA VAL A 14 -13.55 19.97 -93.24
C VAL A 14 -13.38 19.97 -91.71
N PHE A 15 -14.24 19.24 -90.99
CA PHE A 15 -13.99 18.88 -89.59
C PHE A 15 -13.94 17.35 -89.46
N PHE A 16 -12.82 16.85 -88.94
CA PHE A 16 -12.65 15.47 -88.50
C PHE A 16 -13.56 15.20 -87.30
N SER A 17 -14.52 14.28 -87.42
CA SER A 17 -15.18 13.68 -86.25
C SER A 17 -14.37 12.45 -85.82
N ALA A 18 -13.66 12.58 -84.70
CA ALA A 18 -13.14 11.45 -83.96
C ALA A 18 -14.32 10.71 -83.31
N ALA A 19 -14.53 9.45 -83.69
CA ALA A 19 -15.43 8.56 -82.98
C ALA A 19 -14.77 8.17 -81.64
N LEU A 20 -15.34 8.66 -80.53
CA LEU A 20 -15.02 8.19 -79.18
C LEU A 20 -15.47 6.73 -79.05
N PHE A 21 -14.51 5.82 -78.87
CA PHE A 21 -14.79 4.50 -78.28
C PHE A 21 -14.98 4.70 -76.77
N PHE A 22 -16.22 4.59 -76.28
CA PHE A 22 -16.49 4.45 -74.85
C PHE A 22 -16.18 3.01 -74.44
N VAL A 23 -15.08 2.82 -73.71
CA VAL A 23 -14.87 1.63 -72.88
C VAL A 23 -15.80 1.77 -71.69
N TRP A 24 -16.83 0.92 -71.60
CA TRP A 24 -17.52 0.70 -70.34
C TRP A 24 -16.55 -0.06 -69.43
N GLY A 25 -15.91 0.66 -68.51
CA GLY A 25 -15.31 0.01 -67.34
C GLY A 25 -16.44 -0.38 -66.40
N ASP A 26 -16.58 -1.67 -66.11
CA ASP A 26 -17.42 -2.14 -65.01
C ASP A 26 -16.86 -1.56 -63.71
N TYR A 27 -17.50 -0.52 -63.18
CA TYR A 27 -17.27 -0.09 -61.81
C TYR A 27 -17.93 -1.12 -60.91
N ALA A 28 -17.16 -2.08 -60.39
CA ALA A 28 -17.63 -2.96 -59.33
C ALA A 28 -18.01 -2.08 -58.12
N LEU A 29 -19.26 -2.18 -57.67
CA LEU A 29 -19.73 -1.54 -56.44
C LEU A 29 -18.98 -2.16 -55.25
N ALA A 30 -18.59 -1.34 -54.27
CA ALA A 30 -17.96 -1.81 -53.03
C ALA A 30 -18.84 -2.86 -52.35
N VAL A 31 -18.26 -3.98 -51.96
CA VAL A 31 -18.97 -5.05 -51.26
C VAL A 31 -18.94 -4.75 -49.77
N GLU A 32 -20.11 -4.60 -49.17
CA GLU A 32 -20.21 -4.39 -47.71
C GLU A 32 -19.52 -5.52 -46.93
N PRO A 33 -18.72 -5.18 -45.89
CA PRO A 33 -18.20 -6.15 -44.97
C PRO A 33 -19.31 -7.00 -44.34
N ARG A 34 -19.02 -8.27 -44.09
CA ARG A 34 -19.93 -9.21 -43.43
C ARG A 34 -19.26 -9.76 -42.18
N GLY A 35 -20.06 -10.22 -41.23
CA GLY A 35 -19.53 -10.78 -40.00
C GLY A 35 -20.61 -11.31 -39.09
N HIS A 36 -20.21 -11.67 -37.88
CA HIS A 36 -21.11 -12.12 -36.83
C HIS A 36 -20.48 -11.87 -35.46
N LEU A 37 -21.31 -11.47 -34.49
CA LEU A 37 -20.94 -11.47 -33.09
C LEU A 37 -21.29 -12.83 -32.49
N ASP A 38 -20.32 -13.71 -32.29
CA ASP A 38 -20.55 -15.10 -31.88
C ASP A 38 -20.93 -15.19 -30.39
N TYR A 39 -20.23 -14.43 -29.55
CA TYR A 39 -20.37 -14.46 -28.09
C TYR A 39 -20.19 -13.07 -27.51
N ALA A 40 -20.95 -12.77 -26.45
CA ALA A 40 -20.78 -11.56 -25.65
C ALA A 40 -21.26 -11.81 -24.23
N ALA A 41 -20.32 -11.74 -23.29
CA ALA A 41 -20.51 -11.79 -21.85
C ALA A 41 -19.34 -11.03 -21.18
N PRO A 42 -19.36 -10.83 -19.85
CA PRO A 42 -18.31 -10.08 -19.16
C PRO A 42 -16.90 -10.68 -19.30
N ASP A 43 -16.80 -11.99 -19.48
CA ASP A 43 -15.54 -12.73 -19.60
C ASP A 43 -14.98 -12.73 -21.03
N ALA A 44 -15.82 -12.56 -22.06
CA ALA A 44 -15.37 -12.43 -23.44
C ALA A 44 -16.43 -11.87 -24.39
N ILE A 45 -15.97 -11.16 -25.42
CA ILE A 45 -16.71 -10.73 -26.58
C ILE A 45 -15.90 -11.14 -27.81
N PHE A 46 -16.44 -11.99 -28.68
CA PHE A 46 -15.72 -12.45 -29.87
C PHE A 46 -16.64 -12.76 -31.03
N GLY A 47 -16.07 -12.78 -32.23
CA GLY A 47 -16.78 -12.98 -33.48
C GLY A 47 -15.84 -13.02 -34.68
N TRP A 48 -16.37 -12.73 -35.85
CA TRP A 48 -15.60 -12.59 -37.07
C TRP A 48 -16.15 -11.47 -37.97
N ALA A 49 -15.28 -10.91 -38.81
CA ALA A 49 -15.62 -9.91 -39.80
C ALA A 49 -14.70 -10.05 -41.03
N TYR A 50 -15.28 -9.94 -42.22
CA TYR A 50 -14.63 -10.17 -43.52
C TYR A 50 -15.14 -9.17 -44.55
N ASP A 51 -14.24 -8.62 -45.34
CA ASP A 51 -14.56 -7.73 -46.47
C ASP A 51 -14.05 -8.36 -47.78
N ALA A 52 -14.96 -8.54 -48.73
CA ALA A 52 -14.65 -9.17 -50.01
C ALA A 52 -13.85 -8.24 -50.94
N ASP A 53 -13.85 -6.92 -50.69
CA ASP A 53 -13.02 -5.94 -51.40
C ASP A 53 -11.54 -6.09 -51.00
N ALA A 54 -11.26 -6.67 -49.82
CA ALA A 54 -9.92 -6.91 -49.31
C ALA A 54 -9.79 -8.35 -48.73
N PRO A 55 -9.86 -9.39 -49.57
CA PRO A 55 -10.20 -10.75 -49.16
C PRO A 55 -9.13 -11.47 -48.31
N ILE A 56 -7.93 -10.90 -48.18
CA ILE A 56 -6.84 -11.41 -47.33
C ILE A 56 -6.37 -10.39 -46.27
N THR A 57 -7.08 -9.27 -46.16
CA THR A 57 -6.76 -8.20 -45.22
C THR A 57 -7.78 -8.22 -44.08
N PRO A 58 -7.36 -8.47 -42.84
CA PRO A 58 -8.25 -8.39 -41.69
C PRO A 58 -8.87 -6.99 -41.56
N VAL A 59 -10.19 -6.92 -41.41
CA VAL A 59 -10.90 -5.65 -41.22
C VAL A 59 -10.76 -5.12 -39.80
N VAL A 60 -10.90 -3.80 -39.63
CA VAL A 60 -11.09 -3.20 -38.30
C VAL A 60 -12.54 -3.42 -37.87
N VAL A 61 -12.74 -3.73 -36.59
CA VAL A 61 -14.06 -3.88 -35.96
C VAL A 61 -14.16 -2.88 -34.82
N HIS A 62 -15.14 -1.99 -34.87
CA HIS A 62 -15.47 -1.10 -33.75
C HIS A 62 -16.53 -1.76 -32.87
N ILE A 63 -16.22 -1.94 -31.60
CA ILE A 63 -17.15 -2.39 -30.58
C ILE A 63 -17.72 -1.17 -29.85
N TYR A 64 -19.05 -1.16 -29.74
CA TYR A 64 -19.81 -0.18 -28.99
C TYR A 64 -20.48 -0.89 -27.82
N VAL A 65 -20.41 -0.28 -26.65
CA VAL A 65 -21.15 -0.66 -25.44
C VAL A 65 -22.22 0.40 -25.20
N ASP A 66 -23.49 -0.01 -25.18
CA ASP A 66 -24.64 0.88 -24.97
C ASP A 66 -24.68 2.10 -25.92
N GLY A 67 -24.22 1.89 -27.15
CA GLY A 67 -24.15 2.93 -28.18
C GLY A 67 -22.95 3.87 -28.08
N VAL A 68 -22.05 3.68 -27.11
CA VAL A 68 -20.79 4.43 -26.98
C VAL A 68 -19.66 3.64 -27.63
N PRO A 69 -18.83 4.24 -28.51
CA PRO A 69 -17.66 3.56 -29.07
C PRO A 69 -16.63 3.28 -27.98
N THR A 70 -16.24 2.01 -27.81
CA THR A 70 -15.41 1.57 -26.68
C THR A 70 -14.03 1.10 -27.13
N VAL A 71 -13.95 0.26 -28.17
CA VAL A 71 -12.67 -0.29 -28.65
C VAL A 71 -12.70 -0.54 -30.16
N ALA A 72 -11.54 -0.39 -30.81
CA ALA A 72 -11.31 -0.78 -32.19
C ALA A 72 -10.34 -1.97 -32.21
N LEU A 73 -10.75 -3.07 -32.84
CA LEU A 73 -10.01 -4.33 -32.93
C LEU A 73 -9.63 -4.59 -34.38
N THR A 74 -8.53 -5.29 -34.63
CA THR A 74 -8.28 -5.89 -35.94
C THR A 74 -8.75 -7.34 -35.91
N ALA A 75 -9.57 -7.76 -36.88
CA ALA A 75 -10.13 -9.10 -36.94
C ALA A 75 -9.12 -10.14 -37.47
N ASN A 76 -7.94 -10.25 -36.86
CA ASN A 76 -6.82 -11.08 -37.33
C ASN A 76 -6.67 -12.43 -36.62
N GLN A 77 -7.64 -12.84 -35.80
CA GLN A 77 -7.60 -14.12 -35.11
C GLN A 77 -8.00 -15.27 -36.04
N HIS A 78 -7.43 -16.45 -35.81
CA HIS A 78 -7.60 -17.61 -36.68
C HIS A 78 -8.99 -18.28 -36.52
N ARG A 79 -9.71 -18.42 -37.63
CA ARG A 79 -11.05 -19.00 -37.80
C ARG A 79 -11.11 -19.88 -39.05
N GLY A 80 -10.54 -21.07 -38.96
CA GLY A 80 -10.47 -22.04 -40.07
C GLY A 80 -11.83 -22.57 -40.55
N ASP A 81 -12.86 -22.42 -39.73
CA ASP A 81 -14.25 -22.71 -40.09
C ASP A 81 -14.79 -21.78 -41.19
N LEU A 82 -14.33 -20.52 -41.27
CA LEU A 82 -14.74 -19.58 -42.32
C LEU A 82 -14.24 -20.01 -43.71
N VAL A 83 -13.00 -20.53 -43.77
CA VAL A 83 -12.44 -21.10 -45.00
C VAL A 83 -13.20 -22.36 -45.41
N THR A 84 -13.47 -23.24 -44.44
CA THR A 84 -14.22 -24.49 -44.67
C THR A 84 -15.63 -24.21 -45.18
N ALA A 85 -16.27 -23.14 -44.71
CA ALA A 85 -17.60 -22.69 -45.14
C ALA A 85 -17.59 -21.89 -46.46
N GLY A 86 -16.42 -21.63 -47.05
CA GLY A 86 -16.30 -20.83 -48.27
C GLY A 86 -16.63 -19.34 -48.09
N ILE A 87 -16.53 -18.82 -46.86
CA ILE A 87 -16.84 -17.43 -46.51
C ILE A 87 -15.64 -16.51 -46.82
N SER A 88 -14.43 -16.95 -46.48
CA SER A 88 -13.17 -16.24 -46.72
C SER A 88 -12.13 -17.18 -47.34
N PRO A 89 -11.15 -16.67 -48.12
CA PRO A 89 -10.08 -17.49 -48.69
C PRO A 89 -8.96 -17.84 -47.70
N ASP A 90 -8.88 -17.14 -46.56
CA ASP A 90 -7.93 -17.39 -45.47
C ASP A 90 -8.62 -17.35 -44.09
N PRO A 91 -8.00 -17.87 -43.01
CA PRO A 91 -8.66 -18.02 -41.72
C PRO A 91 -8.55 -16.79 -40.80
N TYR A 92 -7.79 -15.75 -41.12
CA TYR A 92 -7.48 -14.67 -40.17
C TYR A 92 -8.51 -13.54 -40.18
N HIS A 93 -9.77 -13.88 -39.87
CA HIS A 93 -10.92 -12.96 -39.89
C HIS A 93 -11.68 -12.91 -38.54
N GLY A 94 -11.12 -13.48 -37.47
CA GLY A 94 -11.71 -13.49 -36.13
C GLY A 94 -11.31 -12.28 -35.27
N PHE A 95 -12.19 -11.84 -34.37
CA PHE A 95 -11.86 -10.82 -33.35
C PHE A 95 -12.28 -11.29 -31.96
N GLY A 96 -11.62 -10.76 -30.92
CA GLY A 96 -11.92 -11.06 -29.52
C GLY A 96 -11.45 -9.95 -28.59
N TRP A 97 -12.19 -9.72 -27.52
CA TRP A 97 -11.95 -8.69 -26.50
C TRP A 97 -12.57 -9.11 -25.17
N VAL A 98 -11.96 -8.73 -24.05
CA VAL A 98 -12.54 -8.90 -22.70
C VAL A 98 -12.90 -7.50 -22.18
N PRO A 99 -14.19 -7.20 -21.92
CA PRO A 99 -14.60 -5.89 -21.44
C PRO A 99 -14.16 -5.63 -20.00
N GLU A 100 -13.66 -4.43 -19.72
CA GLU A 100 -13.28 -3.96 -18.38
C GLU A 100 -14.19 -2.80 -17.94
N GLY A 101 -14.49 -2.71 -16.65
CA GLY A 101 -15.14 -1.54 -16.05
C GLY A 101 -16.63 -1.33 -16.38
N LEU A 102 -17.33 -2.37 -16.84
CA LEU A 102 -18.78 -2.30 -17.05
C LEU A 102 -19.52 -2.28 -15.70
N SER A 103 -20.46 -1.35 -15.55
CA SER A 103 -21.29 -1.22 -14.36
C SER A 103 -22.27 -2.39 -14.18
N SER A 104 -22.89 -2.52 -13.02
CA SER A 104 -24.06 -3.41 -12.89
C SER A 104 -25.21 -2.91 -13.77
N GLY A 105 -25.95 -3.84 -14.35
CA GLY A 105 -27.05 -3.54 -15.26
C GLY A 105 -26.98 -4.29 -16.58
N THR A 106 -27.91 -3.95 -17.47
CA THR A 106 -28.03 -4.58 -18.78
C THR A 106 -27.19 -3.80 -19.79
N HIS A 107 -26.22 -4.46 -20.41
CA HIS A 107 -25.37 -3.88 -21.44
C HIS A 107 -25.68 -4.48 -22.81
N THR A 108 -25.70 -3.62 -23.83
CA THR A 108 -25.86 -4.02 -25.23
C THR A 108 -24.57 -3.82 -26.00
N ILE A 109 -24.08 -4.88 -26.63
CA ILE A 109 -22.88 -4.89 -27.45
C ILE A 109 -23.25 -4.85 -28.93
N ALA A 110 -22.64 -3.91 -29.63
CA ALA A 110 -22.74 -3.76 -31.08
C ALA A 110 -21.34 -3.76 -31.69
N ALA A 111 -21.14 -4.56 -32.75
CA ALA A 111 -19.88 -4.62 -33.49
C ALA A 111 -20.09 -4.09 -34.90
N TYR A 112 -19.28 -3.16 -35.36
CA TYR A 112 -19.32 -2.60 -36.71
C TYR A 112 -18.04 -2.97 -37.46
N ALA A 113 -18.17 -3.61 -38.62
CA ALA A 113 -17.03 -3.87 -39.48
C ALA A 113 -16.72 -2.62 -40.32
N ILE A 114 -15.45 -2.23 -40.35
CA ILE A 114 -14.98 -1.05 -41.07
C ILE A 114 -14.57 -1.47 -42.49
N ASN A 115 -15.24 -0.88 -43.47
CA ASN A 115 -15.05 -1.18 -44.88
C ASN A 115 -13.68 -0.72 -45.40
N ILE A 116 -13.02 -1.57 -46.19
CA ILE A 116 -11.72 -1.33 -46.83
C ILE A 116 -11.89 -0.97 -48.32
N GLY A 117 -13.09 -1.12 -48.89
CA GLY A 117 -13.41 -0.79 -50.29
C GLY A 117 -13.32 0.69 -50.69
N PRO A 118 -13.22 1.01 -52.00
CA PRO A 118 -13.05 2.39 -52.47
C PRO A 118 -14.27 3.27 -52.16
N SER A 119 -14.05 4.39 -51.45
CA SER A 119 -15.03 5.47 -51.38
C SER A 119 -15.00 6.25 -52.70
N THR A 120 -16.00 6.07 -53.55
CA THR A 120 -16.05 6.89 -54.78
C THR A 120 -16.35 8.34 -54.39
N ALA A 121 -15.54 9.27 -54.91
CA ALA A 121 -15.65 10.72 -54.66
C ALA A 121 -16.95 11.38 -55.17
N LEU A 122 -17.99 10.59 -55.51
CA LEU A 122 -19.25 11.04 -56.10
C LEU A 122 -20.50 10.59 -55.30
N GLY A 123 -20.35 10.12 -54.06
CA GLY A 123 -21.45 10.04 -53.08
C GLY A 123 -22.60 9.09 -53.42
N THR A 124 -22.46 8.24 -54.45
CA THR A 124 -23.43 7.20 -54.80
C THR A 124 -22.68 5.89 -54.96
N GLY A 125 -22.57 5.13 -53.86
CA GLY A 125 -21.90 3.81 -53.82
C GLY A 125 -20.63 3.71 -52.97
N ALA A 126 -20.43 4.56 -51.95
CA ALA A 126 -19.43 4.28 -50.92
C ALA A 126 -19.95 3.16 -50.00
N GLY A 127 -19.17 2.10 -49.79
CA GLY A 127 -19.53 1.04 -48.84
C GLY A 127 -19.69 1.61 -47.44
N THR A 128 -20.69 1.13 -46.70
CA THR A 128 -20.98 1.52 -45.32
C THR A 128 -20.08 0.76 -44.33
N ASN A 129 -20.13 1.14 -43.04
CA ASN A 129 -19.57 0.34 -41.96
C ASN A 129 -20.72 -0.44 -41.32
N PRO A 130 -21.08 -1.64 -41.80
CA PRO A 130 -22.29 -2.31 -41.38
C PRO A 130 -22.18 -2.78 -39.93
N LEU A 131 -23.30 -2.65 -39.21
CA LEU A 131 -23.51 -3.34 -37.95
C LEU A 131 -23.53 -4.84 -38.23
N LEU A 132 -22.66 -5.60 -37.57
CA LEU A 132 -22.65 -7.05 -37.65
C LEU A 132 -23.99 -7.60 -37.11
N PRO A 133 -24.61 -8.58 -37.78
CA PRO A 133 -25.81 -9.24 -37.31
C PRO A 133 -25.66 -9.73 -35.86
N THR A 134 -26.78 -9.72 -35.12
CA THR A 134 -26.91 -10.18 -33.73
C THR A 134 -26.18 -9.32 -32.68
N GLN A 135 -26.67 -8.08 -32.49
CA GLN A 135 -26.38 -7.37 -31.23
C GLN A 135 -26.73 -8.31 -30.05
N LYS A 136 -25.84 -8.36 -29.07
CA LYS A 136 -26.03 -9.20 -27.89
C LYS A 136 -26.19 -8.33 -26.67
N THR A 137 -27.14 -8.70 -25.84
CA THR A 137 -27.39 -8.06 -24.56
C THR A 137 -27.06 -9.05 -23.46
N PHE A 138 -26.30 -8.63 -22.47
CA PHE A 138 -26.05 -9.41 -21.26
C PHE A 138 -26.26 -8.53 -20.03
N GLY A 139 -26.65 -9.17 -18.92
CA GLY A 139 -26.76 -8.51 -17.62
C GLY A 139 -25.49 -8.74 -16.81
N ILE A 140 -24.94 -7.68 -16.23
CA ILE A 140 -23.95 -7.75 -15.16
C ILE A 140 -24.71 -7.62 -13.85
N THR A 141 -24.77 -8.71 -13.09
CA THR A 141 -25.41 -8.74 -11.76
C THR A 141 -24.43 -8.39 -10.64
N SER A 142 -23.14 -8.34 -10.92
CA SER A 142 -22.07 -7.99 -9.98
C SER A 142 -20.84 -7.53 -10.75
N ALA A 143 -20.26 -6.39 -10.36
CA ALA A 143 -18.99 -5.91 -10.87
C ALA A 143 -17.85 -6.68 -10.20
N LEU A 144 -16.84 -7.11 -10.96
CA LEU A 144 -15.66 -7.70 -10.32
C LEU A 144 -14.90 -6.63 -9.51
N PRO A 145 -14.37 -6.99 -8.33
CA PRO A 145 -13.45 -6.12 -7.61
C PRO A 145 -12.26 -5.74 -8.47
N ARG A 146 -11.74 -4.53 -8.28
CA ARG A 146 -10.48 -4.07 -8.88
C ARG A 146 -9.51 -3.65 -7.79
N GLY A 147 -8.22 -3.78 -8.04
CA GLY A 147 -7.21 -3.41 -7.06
C GLY A 147 -5.81 -3.62 -7.57
N VAL A 148 -4.84 -3.16 -6.79
CA VAL A 148 -3.41 -3.27 -7.11
C VAL A 148 -2.68 -3.84 -5.90
N LEU A 149 -1.77 -4.79 -6.13
CA LEU A 149 -0.73 -5.14 -5.18
C LEU A 149 0.42 -4.13 -5.33
N ASP A 150 0.55 -3.20 -4.39
CA ASP A 150 1.52 -2.10 -4.47
C ASP A 150 2.91 -2.58 -4.03
N ILE A 151 3.01 -3.16 -2.84
CA ILE A 151 4.28 -3.56 -2.20
C ILE A 151 4.25 -5.05 -1.87
N ALA A 152 5.37 -5.74 -2.10
CA ALA A 152 5.60 -7.10 -1.61
C ALA A 152 7.06 -7.24 -1.17
N THR A 153 7.29 -7.13 0.13
CA THR A 153 8.61 -7.27 0.77
C THR A 153 8.51 -8.24 1.95
N PRO A 154 9.62 -8.78 2.46
CA PRO A 154 9.61 -9.58 3.68
C PRO A 154 9.05 -8.86 4.92
N ALA A 155 8.93 -7.53 4.87
CA ALA A 155 8.42 -6.71 5.96
C ALA A 155 6.96 -6.28 5.79
N LEU A 156 6.53 -6.06 4.56
CA LEU A 156 5.26 -5.40 4.25
C LEU A 156 4.75 -5.89 2.90
N VAL A 157 3.49 -6.30 2.90
CA VAL A 157 2.64 -6.46 1.72
C VAL A 157 1.55 -5.40 1.82
N SER A 158 1.33 -4.63 0.77
CA SER A 158 0.30 -3.60 0.76
C SER A 158 -0.32 -3.41 -0.61
N GLY A 159 -1.50 -2.83 -0.63
CA GLY A 159 -2.23 -2.54 -1.86
C GLY A 159 -3.55 -1.85 -1.59
N TRP A 160 -4.47 -1.95 -2.53
CA TRP A 160 -5.85 -1.53 -2.37
C TRP A 160 -6.78 -2.42 -3.19
N VAL A 161 -8.03 -2.53 -2.75
CA VAL A 161 -9.11 -3.23 -3.45
C VAL A 161 -10.40 -2.44 -3.27
N TYR A 162 -11.12 -2.23 -4.36
CA TYR A 162 -12.45 -1.64 -4.37
C TYR A 162 -13.41 -2.55 -5.13
N ASP A 163 -14.56 -2.80 -4.53
CA ASP A 163 -15.68 -3.50 -5.13
C ASP A 163 -16.90 -2.57 -5.15
N ALA A 164 -17.43 -2.31 -6.36
CA ALA A 164 -18.57 -1.44 -6.54
C ALA A 164 -19.85 -2.02 -5.92
N ASP A 165 -19.95 -3.35 -5.80
CA ASP A 165 -21.08 -4.03 -5.18
C ASP A 165 -21.01 -3.94 -3.65
N ALA A 166 -19.81 -3.86 -3.09
CA ALA A 166 -19.58 -3.63 -1.66
C ALA A 166 -19.80 -2.15 -1.24
N GLY A 167 -19.64 -1.22 -2.20
CA GLY A 167 -19.77 0.21 -1.95
C GLY A 167 -18.70 0.72 -0.99
N ALA A 168 -19.10 1.12 0.22
CA ALA A 168 -18.20 1.60 1.27
C ALA A 168 -17.77 0.49 2.24
N ALA A 169 -18.24 -0.75 2.08
CA ALA A 169 -17.81 -1.87 2.91
C ALA A 169 -16.41 -2.34 2.49
N ALA A 170 -15.58 -2.67 3.47
CA ALA A 170 -14.23 -3.20 3.23
C ALA A 170 -14.29 -4.54 2.50
N VAL A 171 -13.44 -4.71 1.48
CA VAL A 171 -13.36 -5.92 0.67
C VAL A 171 -12.35 -6.88 1.28
N GLU A 172 -12.67 -8.17 1.35
CA GLU A 172 -11.74 -9.18 1.83
C GLU A 172 -10.66 -9.48 0.76
N VAL A 173 -9.41 -9.62 1.21
CA VAL A 173 -8.24 -9.91 0.37
C VAL A 173 -7.56 -11.17 0.88
N HIS A 174 -7.30 -12.12 -0.02
CA HIS A 174 -6.53 -13.32 0.28
C HIS A 174 -5.12 -13.19 -0.26
N ILE A 175 -4.14 -13.47 0.60
CA ILE A 175 -2.72 -13.46 0.26
C ILE A 175 -2.20 -14.90 0.24
N TYR A 176 -1.55 -15.25 -0.86
CA TYR A 176 -0.88 -16.52 -1.07
C TYR A 176 0.62 -16.28 -1.20
N ILE A 177 1.43 -17.10 -0.53
CA ILE A 177 2.88 -17.13 -0.71
C ILE A 177 3.25 -18.53 -1.21
N ASP A 178 3.91 -18.58 -2.37
CA ASP A 178 4.28 -19.81 -3.08
C ASP A 178 3.08 -20.74 -3.32
N GLY A 179 1.94 -20.15 -3.68
CA GLY A 179 0.68 -20.86 -3.94
C GLY A 179 -0.05 -21.34 -2.67
N VAL A 180 0.47 -21.06 -1.48
CA VAL A 180 -0.17 -21.45 -0.22
C VAL A 180 -0.84 -20.24 0.44
N HIS A 181 -2.09 -20.39 0.85
CA HIS A 181 -2.82 -19.35 1.57
C HIS A 181 -2.10 -19.00 2.88
N ARG A 182 -1.81 -17.71 3.09
CA ARG A 182 -1.09 -17.18 4.26
C ARG A 182 -1.83 -16.10 5.01
N GLY A 183 -2.73 -15.36 4.37
CA GLY A 183 -3.41 -14.25 5.01
C GLY A 183 -4.80 -14.01 4.44
N THR A 184 -5.73 -13.72 5.33
CA THR A 184 -7.05 -13.14 5.02
C THR A 184 -7.11 -11.82 5.76
N LEU A 185 -7.44 -10.74 5.06
CA LEU A 185 -7.49 -9.40 5.62
C LEU A 185 -8.61 -8.59 4.96
N LEU A 186 -9.04 -7.52 5.61
CA LEU A 186 -9.96 -6.55 5.04
C LEU A 186 -9.17 -5.39 4.44
N ALA A 187 -9.66 -4.84 3.33
CA ALA A 187 -9.14 -3.61 2.74
C ALA A 187 -9.86 -2.40 3.35
N ASP A 188 -9.47 -2.02 4.56
CA ASP A 188 -10.04 -0.91 5.35
C ASP A 188 -9.01 0.17 5.73
N ASP A 189 -7.76 0.06 5.26
CA ASP A 189 -6.75 1.11 5.45
C ASP A 189 -7.09 2.35 4.60
N GLU A 190 -6.78 3.54 5.13
CA GLU A 190 -7.03 4.82 4.46
C GLU A 190 -6.10 5.05 3.25
N ARG A 191 -6.70 5.34 2.09
CA ARG A 191 -6.07 5.67 0.81
C ARG A 191 -6.79 6.83 0.14
N SER A 192 -6.55 8.04 0.64
CA SER A 192 -7.21 9.27 0.14
C SER A 192 -6.90 9.58 -1.33
N ASP A 193 -5.81 9.04 -1.87
CA ASP A 193 -5.48 9.10 -3.30
C ASP A 193 -6.53 8.41 -4.18
N LEU A 194 -7.21 7.37 -3.68
CA LEU A 194 -8.28 6.69 -4.42
C LEU A 194 -9.51 7.57 -4.61
N VAL A 195 -9.85 8.37 -3.59
CA VAL A 195 -10.94 9.36 -3.70
C VAL A 195 -10.55 10.46 -4.67
N ALA A 196 -9.33 10.98 -4.57
CA ALA A 196 -8.82 12.02 -5.45
C ALA A 196 -8.77 11.57 -6.93
N ALA A 197 -8.49 10.29 -7.17
CA ALA A 197 -8.51 9.67 -8.50
C ALA A 197 -9.92 9.28 -8.98
N GLY A 198 -10.97 9.47 -8.17
CA GLY A 198 -12.35 9.10 -8.51
C GLY A 198 -12.60 7.58 -8.54
N VAL A 199 -11.76 6.80 -7.87
CA VAL A 199 -11.88 5.34 -7.79
C VAL A 199 -13.00 4.93 -6.83
N ALA A 200 -13.08 5.56 -5.66
CA ALA A 200 -14.07 5.24 -4.62
C ALA A 200 -14.67 6.52 -4.03
N SER A 201 -15.85 6.39 -3.40
CA SER A 201 -16.52 7.50 -2.72
C SER A 201 -15.89 7.87 -1.37
N ASP A 202 -15.10 6.97 -0.81
CA ASP A 202 -14.41 7.12 0.47
C ASP A 202 -13.00 6.50 0.38
N ALA A 203 -12.18 6.70 1.40
CA ALA A 203 -10.76 6.37 1.37
C ALA A 203 -10.43 4.96 1.88
N TYR A 204 -11.35 4.23 2.50
CA TYR A 204 -11.04 3.02 3.28
C TYR A 204 -11.08 1.76 2.42
N HIS A 205 -10.16 1.71 1.45
CA HIS A 205 -10.05 0.63 0.45
C HIS A 205 -8.62 0.12 0.31
N GLY A 206 -7.70 0.58 1.17
CA GLY A 206 -6.32 0.12 1.23
C GLY A 206 -6.17 -1.13 2.07
N PHE A 207 -5.07 -1.85 1.89
CA PHE A 207 -4.69 -2.90 2.81
C PHE A 207 -3.19 -2.96 3.05
N THR A 208 -2.81 -3.41 4.24
CA THR A 208 -1.43 -3.69 4.63
C THR A 208 -1.38 -4.95 5.49
N TRP A 209 -0.31 -5.71 5.33
CA TRP A 209 -0.13 -6.98 6.02
C TRP A 209 1.35 -7.26 6.21
N ASN A 210 1.75 -7.66 7.42
CA ASN A 210 3.08 -8.13 7.71
C ASN A 210 3.18 -9.64 7.40
N PRO A 211 4.04 -10.07 6.46
CA PRO A 211 4.22 -11.48 6.17
C PRO A 211 4.76 -12.27 7.37
N PRO A 212 4.48 -13.57 7.48
CA PRO A 212 5.15 -14.43 8.43
C PRO A 212 6.64 -14.49 8.12
N THR A 213 7.46 -14.94 9.08
CA THR A 213 8.88 -15.20 8.81
C THR A 213 9.02 -16.26 7.72
N LEU A 214 9.71 -15.90 6.64
CA LEU A 214 9.99 -16.76 5.51
C LEU A 214 11.46 -17.18 5.51
N SER A 215 11.76 -18.32 4.90
CA SER A 215 13.13 -18.75 4.66
C SER A 215 13.86 -17.79 3.72
N ALA A 216 15.19 -17.75 3.77
CA ALA A 216 15.97 -17.01 2.78
C ALA A 216 15.73 -17.56 1.37
N GLY A 217 15.55 -16.68 0.39
CA GLY A 217 15.26 -17.04 -0.99
C GLY A 217 14.21 -16.13 -1.65
N ALA A 218 13.88 -16.46 -2.90
CA ALA A 218 12.80 -15.81 -3.62
C ALA A 218 11.48 -16.55 -3.37
N HIS A 219 10.44 -15.78 -3.08
CA HIS A 219 9.07 -16.22 -2.86
C HIS A 219 8.13 -15.48 -3.81
N THR A 220 7.01 -16.10 -4.15
CA THR A 220 5.97 -15.50 -5.00
C THR A 220 4.77 -15.11 -4.15
N VAL A 221 4.39 -13.83 -4.16
CA VAL A 221 3.23 -13.29 -3.43
C VAL A 221 2.12 -13.01 -4.42
N SER A 222 0.98 -13.69 -4.26
CA SER A 222 -0.26 -13.43 -4.98
C SER A 222 -1.31 -12.82 -4.06
N ALA A 223 -2.04 -11.82 -4.53
CA ALA A 223 -3.16 -11.21 -3.81
C ALA A 223 -4.45 -11.32 -4.64
N TRP A 224 -5.53 -11.77 -4.01
CA TRP A 224 -6.83 -11.99 -4.64
C TRP A 224 -7.91 -11.21 -3.90
N ALA A 225 -8.73 -10.47 -4.64
CA ALA A 225 -9.91 -9.82 -4.08
C ALA A 225 -11.08 -10.80 -3.97
N ILE A 226 -11.75 -10.80 -2.83
CA ILE A 226 -12.94 -11.63 -2.61
C ILE A 226 -14.16 -10.79 -2.92
N ASN A 227 -14.86 -11.17 -3.99
CA ASN A 227 -16.01 -10.43 -4.50
C ASN A 227 -17.17 -10.46 -3.50
N ALA A 228 -17.75 -9.30 -3.19
CA ALA A 228 -18.93 -9.19 -2.35
C ALA A 228 -20.22 -9.56 -3.11
N GLY A 229 -20.21 -9.43 -4.44
CA GLY A 229 -21.27 -9.87 -5.33
C GLY A 229 -21.08 -11.30 -5.85
N GLY A 230 -21.85 -11.68 -6.89
CA GLY A 230 -21.75 -12.98 -7.54
C GLY A 230 -20.76 -12.98 -8.70
N GLY A 231 -19.83 -13.92 -8.75
CA GLY A 231 -18.83 -13.97 -9.83
C GLY A 231 -17.54 -14.67 -9.37
N GLY A 232 -16.45 -14.41 -10.08
CA GLY A 232 -15.11 -14.87 -9.68
C GLY A 232 -14.43 -13.91 -8.69
N ASN A 233 -13.39 -14.42 -8.02
CA ASN A 233 -12.46 -13.62 -7.23
C ASN A 233 -11.26 -13.29 -8.13
N PRO A 234 -11.05 -12.02 -8.53
CA PRO A 234 -9.93 -11.66 -9.40
C PRO A 234 -8.60 -11.54 -8.64
N GLU A 235 -7.50 -11.91 -9.28
CA GLU A 235 -6.15 -11.57 -8.80
C GLU A 235 -5.91 -10.07 -9.00
N LEU A 236 -5.26 -9.40 -8.05
CA LEU A 236 -5.02 -7.96 -8.12
C LEU A 236 -4.06 -7.60 -9.25
N HIS A 237 -4.19 -6.40 -9.81
CA HIS A 237 -3.20 -5.91 -10.77
C HIS A 237 -1.80 -5.83 -10.12
N ALA A 238 -0.78 -6.07 -10.94
CA ALA A 238 0.62 -6.21 -10.53
C ALA A 238 0.91 -7.40 -9.58
N SER A 239 -0.04 -8.33 -9.42
CA SER A 239 0.16 -9.66 -8.81
C SER A 239 0.35 -10.72 -9.92
N PRO A 240 1.13 -11.80 -9.68
CA PRO A 240 2.00 -12.00 -8.52
C PRO A 240 3.23 -11.08 -8.50
N LYS A 241 3.79 -10.85 -7.31
CA LYS A 241 5.10 -10.19 -7.12
C LYS A 241 6.14 -11.15 -6.55
N THR A 242 7.40 -10.93 -6.94
CA THR A 242 8.55 -11.61 -6.30
C THR A 242 8.94 -10.88 -5.02
N LEU A 243 8.91 -11.59 -3.90
CA LEU A 243 9.43 -11.19 -2.60
C LEU A 243 10.77 -11.89 -2.38
N THR A 244 11.86 -11.16 -2.14
CA THR A 244 13.17 -11.77 -1.86
C THR A 244 13.55 -11.59 -0.40
N VAL A 245 13.83 -12.70 0.28
CA VAL A 245 14.31 -12.73 1.66
C VAL A 245 15.82 -12.98 1.64
N SER A 246 16.60 -12.01 2.13
CA SER A 246 18.05 -12.16 2.25
C SER A 246 18.40 -13.20 3.32
N ALA A 247 19.52 -13.91 3.13
CA ALA A 247 20.07 -14.74 4.19
C ALA A 247 20.34 -13.91 5.45
N GLY A 248 19.80 -14.32 6.59
CA GLY A 248 19.91 -13.59 7.86
C GLY A 248 18.89 -12.47 8.07
N TYR A 249 17.89 -12.31 7.20
CA TYR A 249 16.78 -11.39 7.46
C TYR A 249 16.04 -11.78 8.75
N SER A 250 15.97 -10.84 9.70
CA SER A 250 15.41 -11.04 11.05
C SER A 250 14.04 -10.38 11.25
N GLY A 251 13.48 -9.72 10.23
CA GLY A 251 12.33 -8.81 10.41
C GLY A 251 12.72 -7.42 10.94
N VAL A 252 14.01 -7.19 11.18
CA VAL A 252 14.54 -5.94 11.73
C VAL A 252 15.09 -5.07 10.60
N ALA A 253 14.60 -3.84 10.53
CA ALA A 253 15.17 -2.78 9.72
C ALA A 253 16.33 -2.12 10.48
N TYR A 254 17.40 -1.78 9.77
CA TYR A 254 18.60 -1.20 10.40
C TYR A 254 18.96 0.18 9.83
N LEU A 255 19.44 1.05 10.72
CA LEU A 255 20.30 2.19 10.42
C LEU A 255 21.65 1.95 11.10
N GLU A 256 22.75 2.33 10.47
CA GLU A 256 24.09 2.12 11.03
C GLU A 256 25.02 3.26 10.63
N ASN A 257 25.89 3.66 11.56
CA ASN A 257 27.01 4.54 11.30
C ASN A 257 28.30 3.95 11.88
N SER A 258 29.39 4.73 11.95
CA SER A 258 30.68 4.25 12.46
C SER A 258 30.71 3.91 13.96
N VAL A 259 29.67 4.26 14.72
CA VAL A 259 29.63 4.13 16.19
C VAL A 259 28.52 3.19 16.63
N MET A 260 27.35 3.24 16.01
CA MET A 260 26.16 2.51 16.45
C MET A 260 25.34 1.90 15.32
N ARG A 261 24.54 0.91 15.70
CA ARG A 261 23.46 0.36 14.90
C ARG A 261 22.13 0.51 15.64
N VAL A 262 21.12 0.97 14.93
CA VAL A 262 19.72 1.08 15.39
C VAL A 262 18.90 0.03 14.65
N GLY A 263 18.22 -0.84 15.38
CA GLY A 263 17.34 -1.88 14.83
C GLY A 263 15.89 -1.67 15.25
N ALA A 264 15.00 -1.54 14.26
CA ALA A 264 13.56 -1.45 14.44
C ALA A 264 12.87 -2.71 13.90
N ASN A 265 12.14 -3.44 14.74
CA ASN A 265 11.50 -4.69 14.34
C ASN A 265 10.15 -4.41 13.66
N LEU A 266 10.07 -4.64 12.35
CA LEU A 266 8.88 -4.35 11.54
C LEU A 266 7.74 -5.35 11.79
N SER A 267 8.01 -6.50 12.41
CA SER A 267 6.97 -7.37 12.92
C SER A 267 6.40 -6.91 14.25
N TRP A 268 7.04 -5.94 14.94
CA TRP A 268 6.65 -5.37 16.23
C TRP A 268 6.43 -3.86 16.12
N GLY A 269 5.66 -3.42 15.12
CA GLY A 269 5.32 -2.01 14.93
C GLY A 269 6.50 -1.06 14.72
N GLY A 270 7.65 -1.59 14.29
CA GLY A 270 8.89 -0.84 14.17
C GLY A 270 9.45 -0.33 15.49
N ALA A 271 9.09 -0.94 16.62
CA ALA A 271 9.71 -0.59 17.91
C ALA A 271 11.22 -0.89 17.88
N MET A 272 11.99 -0.06 18.59
CA MET A 272 13.44 -0.21 18.65
C MET A 272 13.78 -1.40 19.54
N VAL A 273 14.28 -2.45 18.91
CA VAL A 273 14.77 -3.68 19.56
C VAL A 273 16.28 -3.62 19.76
N GLU A 274 16.98 -2.81 18.95
CA GLU A 274 18.42 -2.71 19.02
C GLU A 274 18.89 -1.26 19.03
N LEU A 275 19.73 -0.94 20.00
CA LEU A 275 20.66 0.17 19.93
C LEU A 275 22.00 -0.38 20.39
N SER A 276 22.87 -0.71 19.45
CA SER A 276 24.09 -1.44 19.74
C SER A 276 25.35 -0.64 19.45
N HIS A 277 26.38 -0.93 20.23
CA HIS A 277 27.72 -0.38 20.09
C HIS A 277 28.74 -1.52 20.22
N ALA A 278 29.69 -1.59 19.30
CA ALA A 278 30.75 -2.60 19.31
C ALA A 278 30.22 -4.05 19.52
N GLY A 279 29.07 -4.37 18.94
CA GLY A 279 28.45 -5.70 19.02
C GLY A 279 27.64 -5.98 20.29
N HIS A 280 27.50 -5.02 21.20
CA HIS A 280 26.67 -5.14 22.39
C HIS A 280 25.38 -4.33 22.22
N ASN A 281 24.22 -4.97 22.37
CA ASN A 281 22.93 -4.27 22.42
C ASN A 281 22.71 -3.65 23.82
N LEU A 282 22.30 -2.38 23.85
CA LEU A 282 22.00 -1.63 25.06
C LEU A 282 20.49 -1.63 25.39
N VAL A 283 19.67 -2.11 24.46
CA VAL A 283 18.21 -2.23 24.59
C VAL A 283 17.86 -3.68 24.93
N ASP A 284 16.84 -3.87 25.77
CA ASP A 284 16.22 -5.18 25.94
C ASP A 284 15.33 -5.49 24.73
N GLU A 285 15.30 -6.75 24.34
CA GLU A 285 14.57 -7.24 23.16
C GLU A 285 13.84 -8.55 23.47
N HIS A 286 13.56 -8.81 24.75
CA HIS A 286 13.02 -10.11 25.16
C HIS A 286 11.63 -10.40 24.60
N ASP A 287 10.74 -9.41 24.57
CA ASP A 287 9.36 -9.53 24.10
C ASP A 287 8.86 -8.18 23.54
N THR A 288 7.65 -8.19 23.01
CA THR A 288 6.94 -7.00 22.49
C THR A 288 6.73 -5.90 23.55
N GLY A 289 6.86 -6.19 24.84
CA GLY A 289 6.67 -5.25 25.95
C GLY A 289 7.95 -4.57 26.44
N ARG A 290 9.12 -5.17 26.23
CA ARG A 290 10.40 -4.71 26.79
C ARG A 290 11.36 -4.21 25.72
N LEU A 291 11.13 -3.00 25.23
CA LEU A 291 11.83 -2.35 24.11
C LEU A 291 12.10 -0.86 24.40
N VAL A 292 12.56 -0.08 23.42
CA VAL A 292 12.32 1.38 23.41
C VAL A 292 11.10 1.68 22.54
N GLN A 293 9.99 2.07 23.18
CA GLN A 293 8.70 2.08 22.51
C GLN A 293 7.67 3.03 23.13
N ALA A 294 6.63 3.35 22.38
CA ALA A 294 5.48 4.13 22.86
C ALA A 294 4.40 3.25 23.52
N SER A 295 3.79 3.76 24.59
CA SER A 295 2.54 3.23 25.16
C SER A 295 1.60 4.34 25.64
N PHE A 296 0.29 4.15 25.44
CA PHE A 296 -0.75 5.13 25.76
C PHE A 296 -1.70 4.62 26.86
N TYR A 297 -2.36 5.55 27.53
CA TYR A 297 -3.20 5.31 28.72
C TYR A 297 -4.32 6.36 28.77
N ASP A 298 -5.49 6.03 29.32
CA ASP A 298 -6.65 6.95 29.42
C ASP A 298 -7.16 7.18 30.85
N GLN A 299 -6.34 6.80 31.85
CA GLN A 299 -6.63 6.90 33.30
C GLN A 299 -7.84 6.07 33.78
N ASN A 300 -8.52 5.31 32.93
CA ASN A 300 -9.71 4.56 33.28
C ASN A 300 -9.42 3.05 33.36
N GLY A 301 -9.19 2.51 34.56
CA GLY A 301 -8.96 1.08 34.82
C GLY A 301 -7.72 0.82 35.67
N SER A 302 -7.78 -0.12 36.63
CA SER A 302 -6.79 -0.29 37.70
C SER A 302 -5.46 -0.88 37.19
N TYR A 303 -4.39 -0.09 37.25
CA TYR A 303 -3.01 -0.45 36.91
C TYR A 303 -2.23 -1.08 38.08
N VAL A 304 -2.95 -1.56 39.11
CA VAL A 304 -2.45 -2.37 40.22
C VAL A 304 -3.62 -3.18 40.80
N ASP A 305 -3.37 -4.46 41.05
CA ASP A 305 -4.16 -5.45 41.80
C ASP A 305 -5.66 -5.61 41.48
N HIS A 306 -5.99 -6.53 40.54
CA HIS A 306 -7.02 -7.59 40.63
C HIS A 306 -7.41 -8.12 39.23
N ALA A 307 -7.71 -9.42 39.13
CA ALA A 307 -7.74 -10.16 37.86
C ALA A 307 -8.88 -9.75 36.90
N GLY A 308 -8.52 -9.45 35.65
CA GLY A 308 -9.35 -9.71 34.46
C GLY A 308 -9.60 -8.54 33.51
N ALA A 309 -9.61 -7.28 33.98
CA ALA A 309 -9.90 -6.11 33.15
C ALA A 309 -8.69 -5.15 33.11
N TRP A 310 -8.21 -4.85 31.91
CA TRP A 310 -7.10 -3.93 31.64
C TRP A 310 -7.63 -2.71 30.89
N GLY A 311 -7.22 -1.52 31.33
CA GLY A 311 -7.61 -0.26 30.70
C GLY A 311 -7.19 -0.16 29.24
N TRP A 312 -7.53 0.95 28.60
CA TRP A 312 -7.04 1.22 27.25
C TRP A 312 -5.53 1.40 27.29
N ASN A 313 -4.81 0.51 26.59
CA ASN A 313 -3.36 0.50 26.62
C ASN A 313 -2.74 0.11 25.28
N PRO A 314 -2.76 1.01 24.29
CA PRO A 314 -2.05 0.84 23.03
C PRO A 314 -0.52 0.78 23.27
N VAL A 315 0.17 -0.18 22.67
CA VAL A 315 1.62 -0.39 22.77
C VAL A 315 2.22 -0.58 21.38
N GLN A 316 3.35 0.08 21.10
CA GLN A 316 3.96 0.08 19.77
C GLN A 316 4.50 -1.29 19.39
N GLY A 317 5.21 -1.98 20.30
CA GLY A 317 5.83 -3.26 20.05
C GLY A 317 4.81 -4.37 19.83
N GLY A 318 3.73 -4.39 20.61
CA GLY A 318 2.70 -5.42 20.54
C GLY A 318 2.09 -5.72 21.89
N ASP A 319 1.41 -6.85 21.99
CA ASP A 319 0.66 -7.26 23.18
C ASP A 319 1.42 -8.25 24.09
N LYS A 320 0.83 -8.57 25.25
CA LYS A 320 1.43 -9.47 26.26
C LYS A 320 1.62 -10.92 25.80
N HIS A 321 1.00 -11.31 24.68
CA HIS A 321 1.13 -12.64 24.07
C HIS A 321 2.13 -12.66 22.92
N ASN A 322 2.84 -11.55 22.67
CA ASN A 322 3.77 -11.33 21.57
C ASN A 322 3.13 -11.24 20.18
N HIS A 323 1.87 -10.85 20.08
CA HIS A 323 1.35 -10.37 18.80
C HIS A 323 1.89 -8.95 18.58
N GLY A 324 2.75 -8.79 17.59
CA GLY A 324 3.32 -7.49 17.28
C GLY A 324 2.32 -6.54 16.62
N SER A 325 2.51 -5.24 16.83
CA SER A 325 1.69 -4.23 16.15
C SER A 325 1.95 -4.20 14.65
N ARG A 326 0.92 -3.90 13.88
CA ARG A 326 0.95 -3.90 12.42
C ARG A 326 1.63 -2.64 11.88
N VAL A 327 2.55 -2.82 10.93
CA VAL A 327 3.16 -1.71 10.19
C VAL A 327 2.28 -1.37 8.99
N ILE A 328 1.83 -0.11 8.93
CA ILE A 328 1.06 0.48 7.82
C ILE A 328 2.01 0.95 6.71
N SER A 329 3.10 1.63 7.09
CA SER A 329 4.05 2.19 6.13
C SER A 329 5.46 2.20 6.69
N TYR A 330 6.44 2.03 5.81
CA TYR A 330 7.85 1.96 6.16
C TYR A 330 8.70 2.59 5.07
N THR A 331 9.64 3.45 5.45
CA THR A 331 10.72 3.91 4.59
C THR A 331 12.05 3.96 5.35
N ASN A 332 13.15 3.83 4.61
CA ASN A 332 14.49 3.95 5.14
C ASN A 332 15.41 4.50 4.05
N ASP A 333 15.95 5.70 4.26
CA ASP A 333 16.87 6.36 3.32
C ASP A 333 18.35 6.19 3.71
N GLY A 334 18.64 5.38 4.73
CA GLY A 334 19.98 5.16 5.27
C GLY A 334 20.41 6.20 6.33
N THR A 335 19.67 7.29 6.50
CA THR A 335 19.88 8.30 7.55
C THR A 335 18.68 8.37 8.51
N THR A 336 17.48 8.33 7.95
CA THR A 336 16.20 8.31 8.65
C THR A 336 15.42 7.08 8.26
N MET A 337 14.92 6.39 9.29
CA MET A 337 13.94 5.33 9.16
C MET A 337 12.61 5.85 9.67
N TYR A 338 11.56 5.68 8.88
CA TYR A 338 10.19 6.01 9.23
C TYR A 338 9.33 4.75 9.30
N VAL A 339 8.52 4.66 10.35
CA VAL A 339 7.54 3.58 10.51
C VAL A 339 6.21 4.19 10.95
N LYS A 340 5.13 3.86 10.23
CA LYS A 340 3.75 4.14 10.63
C LYS A 340 3.11 2.85 11.10
N THR A 341 2.53 2.87 12.29
CA THR A 341 2.11 1.66 13.01
C THR A 341 0.68 1.81 13.49
N ALA A 342 -0.14 0.80 13.23
CA ALA A 342 -1.40 0.59 13.95
C ALA A 342 -1.09 -0.18 15.23
N MET A 343 -1.18 0.50 16.38
CA MET A 343 -0.70 -0.06 17.64
C MET A 343 -1.62 -1.18 18.14
N ALA A 344 -1.08 -2.19 18.82
CA ALA A 344 -1.89 -3.22 19.47
C ALA A 344 -2.31 -2.79 20.87
N GLN A 345 -3.44 -3.30 21.36
CA GLN A 345 -3.80 -3.24 22.78
C GLN A 345 -2.93 -4.24 23.56
N TRP A 346 -2.27 -3.79 24.62
CA TRP A 346 -1.39 -4.65 25.44
C TRP A 346 -2.09 -5.89 25.99
N ASN A 347 -3.33 -5.72 26.44
CA ASN A 347 -4.18 -6.80 26.90
C ASN A 347 -5.32 -7.04 25.89
N PRO A 348 -5.21 -8.06 25.03
CA PRO A 348 -6.25 -8.41 24.09
C PRO A 348 -7.38 -9.23 24.73
N ASP A 349 -7.11 -9.91 25.86
CA ASP A 349 -8.02 -10.89 26.49
C ASP A 349 -9.40 -10.32 26.84
N ASP A 350 -9.48 -9.04 27.21
CA ASP A 350 -10.73 -8.36 27.56
C ASP A 350 -11.29 -7.49 26.42
N LYS A 351 -10.71 -7.59 25.23
CA LYS A 351 -11.07 -6.83 24.02
C LYS A 351 -11.42 -7.74 22.84
N GLY A 352 -11.75 -9.01 23.12
CA GLY A 352 -12.15 -10.00 22.12
C GLY A 352 -11.00 -10.77 21.48
N GLY A 353 -9.76 -10.55 21.90
CA GLY A 353 -8.61 -11.35 21.51
C GLY A 353 -8.18 -12.34 22.59
N GLY A 354 -6.93 -12.78 22.52
CA GLY A 354 -6.34 -13.74 23.45
C GLY A 354 -4.99 -14.25 22.98
N VAL A 355 -4.61 -15.45 23.44
CA VAL A 355 -3.29 -16.07 23.18
C VAL A 355 -2.97 -16.28 21.69
N THR A 356 -3.99 -16.35 20.83
CA THR A 356 -3.81 -16.63 19.39
C THR A 356 -4.17 -15.45 18.50
N GLN A 357 -4.65 -14.35 19.09
CA GLN A 357 -5.18 -13.21 18.36
C GLN A 357 -4.99 -11.94 19.18
N GLY A 358 -4.14 -11.04 18.70
CA GLY A 358 -4.04 -9.69 19.23
C GLY A 358 -5.26 -8.84 18.88
N VAL A 359 -5.36 -7.67 19.51
CA VAL A 359 -6.42 -6.69 19.22
C VAL A 359 -5.76 -5.39 18.84
N GLU A 360 -6.02 -4.92 17.62
CA GLU A 360 -5.54 -3.63 17.16
C GLU A 360 -6.26 -2.49 17.90
N SER A 361 -5.51 -1.44 18.20
CA SER A 361 -5.99 -0.19 18.76
C SER A 361 -6.22 0.83 17.65
N GLU A 362 -7.12 1.78 17.91
CA GLU A 362 -7.36 2.89 17.02
C GLU A 362 -6.19 3.90 16.94
N VAL A 363 -5.15 3.73 17.75
CA VAL A 363 -4.00 4.65 17.77
C VAL A 363 -3.05 4.33 16.63
N VAL A 364 -2.77 5.35 15.83
CA VAL A 364 -1.72 5.33 14.83
C VAL A 364 -0.51 6.08 15.37
N LEU A 365 0.64 5.41 15.34
CA LEU A 365 1.92 6.00 15.71
C LEU A 365 2.82 6.10 14.49
N GLU A 366 3.27 7.31 14.19
CA GLU A 366 4.37 7.55 13.28
C GLU A 366 5.66 7.72 14.08
N THR A 367 6.69 6.99 13.71
CA THR A 367 8.01 6.99 14.35
C THR A 367 9.08 7.31 13.34
N TRP A 368 10.00 8.22 13.69
CA TRP A 368 11.22 8.48 12.94
C TRP A 368 12.43 8.20 13.83
N TYR A 369 13.33 7.36 13.36
CA TYR A 369 14.68 7.19 13.90
C TYR A 369 15.66 7.88 12.97
N THR A 370 16.38 8.89 13.45
CA THR A 370 17.31 9.67 12.62
C THR A 370 18.70 9.68 13.23
N LEU A 371 19.69 9.22 12.46
CA LEU A 371 21.10 9.34 12.79
C LEU A 371 21.59 10.75 12.43
N ASP A 372 22.27 11.41 13.36
CA ASP A 372 22.94 12.67 13.06
C ASP A 372 24.38 12.41 12.60
N PRO A 373 24.75 12.75 11.36
CA PRO A 373 26.12 12.59 10.91
C PRO A 373 27.13 13.46 11.68
N ALA A 374 26.69 14.54 12.35
CA ALA A 374 27.55 15.40 13.17
C ALA A 374 27.76 14.87 14.59
N ILE A 375 26.88 13.98 15.08
CA ILE A 375 26.95 13.39 16.43
C ILE A 375 26.67 11.89 16.31
N PRO A 376 27.68 11.08 15.93
CA PRO A 376 27.47 9.68 15.59
C PRO A 376 27.02 8.81 16.78
N GLU A 377 27.17 9.27 18.01
CA GLU A 377 26.69 8.63 19.24
C GLU A 377 25.19 8.87 19.51
N ARG A 378 24.52 9.74 18.74
CA ARG A 378 23.14 10.16 18.96
C ARG A 378 22.18 9.64 17.90
N VAL A 379 21.08 9.04 18.35
CA VAL A 379 19.86 8.89 17.55
C VAL A 379 18.78 9.82 18.08
N THR A 380 18.18 10.60 17.17
CA THR A 380 16.97 11.37 17.47
C THR A 380 15.76 10.51 17.14
N VAL A 381 14.83 10.41 18.09
CA VAL A 381 13.57 9.70 17.90
C VAL A 381 12.43 10.69 17.96
N ARG A 382 11.59 10.70 16.93
CA ARG A 382 10.36 11.49 16.89
C ARG A 382 9.17 10.55 16.84
N TYR A 383 8.19 10.81 17.70
CA TYR A 383 6.86 10.22 17.68
C TYR A 383 5.83 11.26 17.26
N ARG A 384 4.87 10.84 16.47
CA ARG A 384 3.62 11.55 16.22
C ARG A 384 2.48 10.55 16.33
N ALA A 385 1.63 10.73 17.34
CA ALA A 385 0.50 9.84 17.58
C ALA A 385 -0.82 10.54 17.25
N THR A 386 -1.74 9.79 16.65
CA THR A 386 -3.11 10.20 16.35
C THR A 386 -4.10 9.12 16.75
N THR A 387 -5.34 9.52 17.01
CA THR A 387 -6.46 8.60 17.24
C THR A 387 -7.73 9.18 16.64
N PRO A 388 -8.57 8.41 15.93
CA PRO A 388 -9.89 8.87 15.49
C PRO A 388 -10.91 8.93 16.64
N GLY A 389 -10.56 8.36 17.80
CA GLY A 389 -11.45 8.21 18.95
C GLY A 389 -11.71 9.50 19.74
N ALA A 390 -12.54 9.35 20.78
CA ALA A 390 -12.79 10.41 21.74
C ALA A 390 -11.50 10.89 22.40
N PHE A 391 -11.55 12.10 22.96
CA PHE A 391 -10.48 12.65 23.79
C PHE A 391 -10.08 11.65 24.88
N ARG A 392 -8.80 11.27 24.91
CA ARG A 392 -8.20 10.45 25.97
C ARG A 392 -7.04 11.23 26.57
N GLN A 393 -7.01 11.33 27.90
CA GLN A 393 -5.90 11.94 28.63
C GLN A 393 -5.27 10.88 29.51
N GLY A 394 -3.96 10.81 29.53
CA GLY A 394 -3.27 9.95 30.48
C GLY A 394 -1.81 10.28 30.63
N ASP A 395 -1.19 9.54 31.54
CA ASP A 395 0.26 9.54 31.69
C ASP A 395 0.82 8.52 30.69
N HIS A 396 1.23 9.01 29.53
CA HIS A 396 1.75 8.21 28.42
C HIS A 396 3.24 7.90 28.59
N GLU A 397 3.67 6.77 28.03
CA GLU A 397 5.06 6.33 28.00
C GLU A 397 5.65 6.61 26.62
N LEU A 398 6.28 7.77 26.45
CA LEU A 398 6.70 8.27 25.12
C LEU A 398 8.19 8.67 25.09
N PRO A 399 9.13 7.77 25.42
CA PRO A 399 8.96 6.32 25.39
C PRO A 399 8.98 5.66 26.79
N ALA A 400 8.58 4.40 26.84
CA ALA A 400 9.19 3.44 27.76
C ALA A 400 10.54 2.99 27.19
N LEU A 401 11.58 2.98 28.02
CA LEU A 401 12.91 2.47 27.69
C LEU A 401 13.24 1.30 28.60
N PHE A 402 13.41 0.12 28.01
CA PHE A 402 13.96 -1.06 28.67
C PHE A 402 15.40 -1.27 28.22
N ALA A 403 16.34 -0.99 29.12
CA ALA A 403 17.76 -1.14 28.92
C ALA A 403 18.23 -2.55 29.27
N ALA A 404 19.28 -2.99 28.58
CA ALA A 404 19.86 -4.30 28.77
C ALA A 404 20.30 -4.52 30.24
N PRO A 405 20.12 -5.73 30.80
CA PRO A 405 20.36 -5.99 32.23
C PRO A 405 21.78 -5.71 32.73
N TRP A 406 22.77 -5.69 31.84
CA TRP A 406 24.16 -5.40 32.18
C TRP A 406 24.43 -3.90 32.43
N LEU A 407 23.49 -3.01 32.07
CA LEU A 407 23.49 -1.59 32.41
C LEU A 407 22.84 -1.39 33.78
N ASN A 408 23.57 -1.78 34.83
CA ASN A 408 23.02 -2.06 36.16
C ASN A 408 22.96 -0.88 37.13
N ARG A 409 23.31 0.34 36.71
CA ARG A 409 23.30 1.54 37.55
C ARG A 409 22.65 2.71 36.83
N PHE A 410 21.66 3.32 37.47
CA PHE A 410 21.04 4.53 36.97
C PHE A 410 21.77 5.77 37.50
N VAL A 411 22.01 6.74 36.62
CA VAL A 411 22.67 8.01 36.93
C VAL A 411 21.87 9.17 36.36
N ALA A 412 21.81 10.27 37.11
CA ALA A 412 21.19 11.51 36.67
C ALA A 412 21.68 12.70 37.49
N TYR A 413 21.33 13.92 37.07
CA TYR A 413 21.50 15.10 37.92
C TYR A 413 20.23 15.41 38.72
N GLN A 414 20.33 15.36 40.05
CA GLN A 414 19.22 15.67 40.99
C GLN A 414 19.46 16.93 41.85
N GLY A 415 20.48 17.73 41.52
CA GLY A 415 20.80 18.94 42.28
C GLY A 415 19.89 20.13 41.94
N PHE A 416 20.05 21.22 42.70
CA PHE A 416 19.23 22.44 42.57
C PHE A 416 19.78 23.47 41.57
N SER A 417 20.95 23.22 40.99
CA SER A 417 21.57 24.10 39.98
C SER A 417 21.73 23.34 38.66
N PRO A 418 20.64 23.14 37.88
CA PRO A 418 20.71 22.36 36.64
C PRO A 418 21.67 23.02 35.65
N TRP A 419 22.30 22.19 34.81
CA TRP A 419 23.25 22.59 33.77
C TRP A 419 24.57 23.17 34.29
N SER A 420 24.86 23.02 35.58
CA SER A 420 26.06 23.57 36.23
C SER A 420 27.31 22.68 36.13
N ARG A 421 27.17 21.48 35.53
CA ARG A 421 28.18 20.41 35.57
C ARG A 421 28.51 19.89 36.98
N ALA A 422 27.66 20.18 37.97
CA ALA A 422 27.78 19.56 39.28
C ALA A 422 27.69 18.02 39.20
N PRO A 423 28.25 17.27 40.16
CA PRO A 423 28.30 15.80 40.10
C PRO A 423 26.93 15.15 39.90
N LEU A 424 26.92 14.05 39.13
CA LEU A 424 25.74 13.21 38.98
C LEU A 424 25.47 12.43 40.28
N THR A 425 24.22 12.09 40.51
CA THR A 425 23.78 11.20 41.59
C THR A 425 23.43 9.83 41.03
N THR A 426 23.44 8.83 41.91
CA THR A 426 22.92 7.48 41.65
C THR A 426 21.66 7.30 42.51
N PRO A 427 20.47 7.64 41.99
CA PRO A 427 19.24 7.49 42.76
C PRO A 427 19.06 6.03 43.17
N SER A 428 18.72 5.80 44.44
CA SER A 428 18.28 4.48 44.90
C SER A 428 16.77 4.39 44.72
N PHE A 429 16.31 3.31 44.11
CA PHE A 429 14.90 3.00 43.95
C PHE A 429 14.66 1.51 44.17
N ALA A 430 13.45 1.15 44.58
CA ALA A 430 13.08 -0.24 44.80
C ALA A 430 12.90 -0.98 43.48
N ASP A 431 13.12 -2.30 43.51
CA ASP A 431 12.76 -3.16 42.38
C ASP A 431 11.23 -3.20 42.20
N PHE A 432 10.78 -3.41 40.96
CA PHE A 432 9.38 -3.71 40.65
C PHE A 432 8.88 -4.88 41.52
N PRO A 433 7.64 -4.87 42.08
CA PRO A 433 6.49 -4.03 41.72
C PRO A 433 6.41 -2.66 42.39
N ASN A 434 7.41 -2.25 43.17
CA ASN A 434 7.41 -0.92 43.77
C ASN A 434 7.78 0.12 42.71
N ILE A 435 6.81 0.91 42.25
CA ILE A 435 7.06 1.98 41.27
C ILE A 435 7.85 3.10 41.95
N ALA A 436 9.00 3.45 41.39
CA ALA A 436 9.84 4.50 41.92
C ALA A 436 9.80 5.73 41.00
N GLU A 437 9.09 6.74 41.47
CA GLU A 437 9.00 8.03 40.79
C GLU A 437 10.17 8.94 41.19
N LEU A 438 10.97 9.32 40.20
CA LEU A 438 11.98 10.36 40.31
C LEU A 438 11.34 11.68 39.85
N HIS A 439 11.08 12.59 40.80
CA HIS A 439 10.39 13.86 40.51
C HIS A 439 11.34 15.05 40.24
N ASN A 440 12.65 14.80 40.19
CA ASN A 440 13.69 15.83 40.30
C ASN A 440 14.81 15.66 39.26
N LEU A 441 14.48 15.09 38.09
CA LEU A 441 15.35 15.13 36.90
C LEU A 441 15.31 16.53 36.27
N ASN A 442 15.96 17.50 36.93
CA ASN A 442 15.91 18.91 36.58
C ASN A 442 16.58 19.27 35.24
N GLU A 443 17.35 18.34 34.67
CA GLU A 443 17.99 18.47 33.36
C GLU A 443 17.26 17.66 32.27
N TYR A 444 16.14 17.00 32.58
CA TYR A 444 15.35 16.21 31.63
C TYR A 444 16.14 15.08 30.94
N TRP A 445 17.12 14.50 31.63
CA TRP A 445 17.82 13.31 31.19
C TRP A 445 18.24 12.41 32.34
N GLY A 446 18.47 11.14 32.02
CA GLY A 446 19.06 10.13 32.88
C GLY A 446 19.67 9.01 32.05
N ALA A 447 20.49 8.16 32.66
CA ALA A 447 21.17 7.09 31.94
C ALA A 447 21.27 5.80 32.75
N TRP A 448 21.17 4.68 32.04
CA TRP A 448 21.55 3.37 32.55
C TRP A 448 22.98 3.06 32.09
N VAL A 449 23.88 2.84 33.04
CA VAL A 449 25.31 2.62 32.80
C VAL A 449 25.80 1.38 33.52
N ASN A 450 26.92 0.84 33.03
CA ASN A 450 27.66 -0.23 33.70
C ASN A 450 28.62 0.33 34.77
N GLU A 451 29.48 -0.55 35.30
CA GLU A 451 30.49 -0.20 36.30
C GLU A 451 31.59 0.73 35.76
N GLN A 452 31.78 0.80 34.45
CA GLN A 452 32.75 1.64 33.76
C GLN A 452 32.14 2.96 33.23
N ASP A 453 30.96 3.32 33.72
CA ASP A 453 30.20 4.52 33.29
C ASP A 453 29.82 4.52 31.80
N PHE A 454 29.89 3.38 31.10
CA PHE A 454 29.40 3.25 29.73
C PHE A 454 27.94 2.82 29.72
N GLY A 455 27.12 3.40 28.84
CA GLY A 455 25.75 2.95 28.68
C GLY A 455 24.89 3.80 27.76
N LEU A 456 23.61 3.89 28.12
CA LEU A 456 22.54 4.51 27.33
C LEU A 456 21.91 5.65 28.13
N ALA A 457 22.09 6.87 27.64
CA ALA A 457 21.44 8.06 28.16
C ALA A 457 20.22 8.43 27.30
N MET A 458 19.16 8.91 27.95
CA MET A 458 17.99 9.46 27.27
C MET A 458 17.77 10.91 27.72
N TYR A 459 17.67 11.82 26.74
CA TYR A 459 17.29 13.22 26.93
C TYR A 459 15.90 13.47 26.36
N PHE A 460 15.00 14.00 27.18
CA PHE A 460 13.56 14.06 26.94
C PHE A 460 13.01 15.47 27.26
N PRO A 461 13.34 16.48 26.45
CA PRO A 461 13.09 17.89 26.77
C PRO A 461 11.61 18.31 26.82
N GLN A 462 10.71 17.51 26.24
CA GLN A 462 9.29 17.81 26.14
C GLN A 462 8.44 17.16 27.23
N HIS A 463 9.06 16.34 28.08
CA HIS A 463 8.36 15.53 29.07
C HIS A 463 8.19 16.27 30.39
N ASN A 464 7.29 15.74 31.23
CA ASN A 464 7.19 16.21 32.59
C ASN A 464 8.42 15.74 33.41
N ARG A 465 8.63 16.32 34.60
CA ARG A 465 9.74 15.94 35.48
C ARG A 465 9.49 14.67 36.29
N GLY A 466 8.30 14.09 36.19
CA GLY A 466 7.96 12.78 36.77
C GLY A 466 8.53 11.71 35.86
N THR A 467 9.49 10.96 36.39
CA THR A 467 10.15 9.91 35.62
C THR A 467 10.25 8.68 36.48
N SER A 468 9.65 7.58 36.03
CA SER A 468 9.80 6.31 36.71
C SER A 468 11.12 5.65 36.29
N ALA A 469 11.88 5.16 37.26
CA ALA A 469 13.08 4.37 36.99
C ALA A 469 13.11 3.17 37.93
N ASN A 470 13.22 1.96 37.38
CA ASN A 470 13.10 0.73 38.15
C ASN A 470 13.94 -0.39 37.55
N THR A 471 14.38 -1.31 38.40
CA THR A 471 14.88 -2.61 37.95
C THR A 471 13.75 -3.64 38.08
N TYR A 472 13.45 -4.32 36.98
CA TYR A 472 12.44 -5.36 36.91
C TYR A 472 13.14 -6.71 37.11
N ARG A 473 12.96 -7.29 38.30
CA ARG A 473 13.47 -8.63 38.63
C ARG A 473 12.42 -9.72 38.34
N ILE A 474 11.97 -9.73 37.10
CA ILE A 474 11.06 -10.73 36.53
C ILE A 474 11.88 -11.75 35.70
N PRO A 475 11.27 -12.81 35.11
CA PRO A 475 11.98 -13.66 34.17
C PRO A 475 12.70 -12.82 33.08
N ARG A 476 14.03 -12.94 33.07
CA ARG A 476 15.03 -12.01 32.49
C ARG A 476 14.94 -10.59 33.04
N VAL A 477 15.96 -10.22 33.81
CA VAL A 477 16.10 -8.90 34.44
C VAL A 477 16.17 -7.82 33.37
N THR A 478 15.54 -6.66 33.63
CA THR A 478 15.61 -5.50 32.74
C THR A 478 15.59 -4.21 33.54
N ASN A 479 16.08 -3.12 32.94
CA ASN A 479 16.20 -1.81 33.58
C ASN A 479 15.33 -0.80 32.87
N TYR A 480 14.36 -0.25 33.58
CA TYR A 480 13.28 0.57 33.03
C TYR A 480 13.51 2.05 33.30
N LEU A 481 13.27 2.87 32.28
CA LEU A 481 13.20 4.32 32.38
C LEU A 481 11.99 4.82 31.59
N ARG A 482 11.18 5.65 32.23
CA ARG A 482 9.97 6.24 31.63
C ARG A 482 9.84 7.70 32.03
N PRO A 483 10.16 8.64 31.15
CA PRO A 483 9.71 10.02 31.31
C PRO A 483 8.21 10.10 31.02
N GLY A 484 7.43 10.62 31.97
CA GLY A 484 5.99 10.75 31.82
C GLY A 484 5.61 11.88 30.86
N VAL A 485 4.58 11.63 30.04
CA VAL A 485 3.90 12.67 29.25
C VAL A 485 2.44 12.68 29.69
N PHE A 486 2.06 13.67 30.48
CA PHE A 486 0.65 13.86 30.85
C PHE A 486 0.00 14.81 29.87
N ASP A 487 -0.60 14.26 28.83
CA ASP A 487 -1.21 15.04 27.75
C ASP A 487 -2.46 14.35 27.22
N ALA A 488 -3.15 15.04 26.32
CA ALA A 488 -4.32 14.54 25.63
C ALA A 488 -3.97 14.05 24.23
N LEU A 489 -4.64 12.96 23.83
CA LEU A 489 -4.63 12.45 22.47
C LEU A 489 -6.05 12.52 21.88
N SER A 490 -6.19 13.12 20.70
CA SER A 490 -7.44 13.13 19.93
C SER A 490 -7.18 13.30 18.43
N SER A 491 -8.23 13.18 17.62
CA SER A 491 -8.13 13.34 16.15
C SER A 491 -7.75 14.76 15.72
N SER A 492 -8.10 15.77 16.53
CA SER A 492 -7.79 17.17 16.26
C SER A 492 -6.50 17.67 16.93
N GLN A 493 -5.93 16.87 17.83
CA GLN A 493 -4.71 17.19 18.57
C GLN A 493 -3.77 15.98 18.55
N PRO A 494 -2.92 15.86 17.51
CA PRO A 494 -1.84 14.87 17.50
C PRO A 494 -0.84 15.16 18.63
N LEU A 495 -0.27 14.10 19.19
CA LEU A 495 0.79 14.22 20.19
C LEU A 495 2.15 14.00 19.52
N ASP A 496 2.92 15.08 19.41
CA ASP A 496 4.27 15.08 18.83
C ASP A 496 5.32 15.11 19.96
N ILE A 497 6.17 14.07 20.05
CA ILE A 497 7.23 13.95 21.06
C ILE A 497 8.56 13.67 20.38
N THR A 498 9.62 14.31 20.85
CA THR A 498 11.01 14.14 20.41
C THR A 498 11.89 13.90 21.61
N PHE A 499 12.70 12.87 21.54
CA PHE A 499 13.71 12.55 22.53
C PHE A 499 14.99 12.09 21.82
N HIS A 500 16.09 12.07 22.58
CA HIS A 500 17.39 11.70 22.06
C HIS A 500 17.95 10.57 22.90
N LEU A 501 18.46 9.55 22.24
CA LEU A 501 19.25 8.49 22.87
C LEU A 501 20.72 8.73 22.52
N VAL A 502 21.57 8.68 23.53
CA VAL A 502 23.01 8.87 23.40
C VAL A 502 23.71 7.68 24.03
N ILE A 503 24.54 7.00 23.24
CA ILE A 503 25.37 5.91 23.72
C ILE A 503 26.78 6.42 24.06
N GLY A 504 27.45 5.81 25.03
CA GLY A 504 28.85 6.14 25.32
C GLY A 504 29.18 6.18 26.80
N ASN A 505 30.36 6.72 27.11
CA ASN A 505 30.71 7.06 28.48
C ASN A 505 29.81 8.21 28.96
N ILE A 506 29.39 8.18 30.22
CA ILE A 506 28.45 9.15 30.77
C ILE A 506 28.94 10.60 30.73
N ALA A 507 30.25 10.83 30.81
CA ALA A 507 30.82 12.17 30.72
C ALA A 507 30.62 12.75 29.31
N ASP A 508 30.93 11.96 28.28
CA ASP A 508 30.75 12.34 26.88
C ASP A 508 29.27 12.48 26.52
N ALA A 509 28.44 11.54 26.98
CA ALA A 509 26.99 11.61 26.76
C ALA A 509 26.40 12.89 27.39
N ARG A 510 26.86 13.29 28.58
CA ARG A 510 26.45 14.54 29.22
C ARG A 510 26.87 15.77 28.40
N ASP A 511 28.08 15.78 27.88
CA ASP A 511 28.57 16.88 27.02
C ASP A 511 27.72 16.99 25.73
N ILE A 512 27.41 15.86 25.10
CA ILE A 512 26.51 15.81 23.94
C ILE A 512 25.11 16.34 24.30
N ILE A 513 24.53 15.89 25.42
CA ILE A 513 23.21 16.34 25.88
C ILE A 513 23.21 17.85 26.15
N TYR A 514 24.26 18.39 26.75
CA TYR A 514 24.36 19.83 27.04
C TYR A 514 24.46 20.64 25.75
N SER A 515 25.20 20.12 24.76
CA SER A 515 25.25 20.72 23.42
C SER A 515 23.87 20.72 22.74
N ILE A 516 23.12 19.61 22.79
CA ILE A 516 21.75 19.52 22.24
C ILE A 516 20.81 20.50 22.95
N ALA A 517 20.93 20.61 24.28
CA ALA A 517 20.12 21.51 25.09
C ALA A 517 20.49 23.00 24.95
N GLY A 518 21.59 23.32 24.28
CA GLY A 518 22.12 24.69 24.16
C GLY A 518 22.59 25.28 25.50
N ARG A 519 23.30 24.48 26.31
CA ARG A 519 23.66 24.79 27.71
C ARG A 519 25.15 24.88 27.98
#